data_AF-A0A496YH08-F1
#
_entry.id   AF-A0A496YH08-F1
#
_cell.length_a   1.000
_cell.length_b   1.000
_cell.length_c   1.000
_cell.angle_alpha   90.00
_cell.angle_beta   90.00
_cell.angle_gamma   90.00
#
_symmetry.space_group_name_H-M   'P 1'
#
loop_
_entity.id
_entity.type
_entity.pdbx_description
1 polymer ?
#
loop_
_entity_poly.entity_id
_entity_poly.type
_entity_poly.pdbx_seq_one_letter_code
_entity_poly.pdbx_strand_id
1 'polypeptide(L)'
;MKPISQAIESGLRLVFRSKQEAGNPREVQLETQGFQARTHLLNEQEAEKIVNDYGRALEAVNQINREKFSRLITDLNEERILPEEVAQSLEKRKGPYYDLLTMKADASLLPYPKERIREAIEFLLRIDKDPSNISLLKAGLEYLDYFA
;
A
#
# COMPACT_ATOMS: atom_id res chain seq x y z
N MET A 1 -14.15 15.73 -20.12
CA MET A 1 -13.32 14.66 -19.49
C MET A 1 -12.58 15.30 -18.33
N LYS A 2 -12.74 14.76 -17.11
CA LYS A 2 -12.04 15.30 -15.93
C LYS A 2 -10.63 14.68 -15.86
N PRO A 3 -9.56 15.46 -15.62
CA PRO A 3 -8.20 14.95 -15.60
C PRO A 3 -7.92 14.11 -14.35
N ILE A 4 -7.05 13.11 -14.52
CA ILE A 4 -6.54 12.11 -13.55
C ILE A 4 -5.97 12.75 -12.26
N SER A 5 -5.67 14.05 -12.29
CA SER A 5 -5.07 14.80 -11.18
C SER A 5 -5.95 14.96 -9.94
N GLN A 6 -7.29 15.00 -10.06
CA GLN A 6 -8.15 15.35 -8.91
C GLN A 6 -8.48 14.19 -7.96
N ALA A 7 -8.49 12.95 -8.43
CA ALA A 7 -8.78 11.78 -7.58
C ALA A 7 -7.56 11.40 -6.72
N ILE A 8 -6.37 11.47 -7.33
CA ILE A 8 -5.08 11.13 -6.70
C ILE A 8 -4.66 12.20 -5.67
N GLU A 9 -4.93 13.49 -5.93
CA GLU A 9 -4.63 14.57 -4.98
C GLU A 9 -5.35 14.44 -3.64
N SER A 10 -6.59 13.93 -3.64
CA SER A 10 -7.44 13.89 -2.44
C SER A 10 -7.05 12.75 -1.49
N GLY A 11 -6.59 11.62 -2.03
CA GLY A 11 -6.12 10.48 -1.24
C GLY A 11 -4.73 10.71 -0.63
N LEU A 12 -3.83 11.35 -1.37
CA LEU A 12 -2.45 11.57 -0.96
C LEU A 12 -2.30 12.70 0.08
N ARG A 13 -3.00 13.83 -0.07
CA ARG A 13 -2.87 14.96 0.88
C ARG A 13 -3.24 14.60 2.32
N LEU A 14 -4.11 13.61 2.53
CA LEU A 14 -4.48 13.16 3.88
C LEU A 14 -3.36 12.35 4.57
N VAL A 15 -2.52 11.67 3.79
CA VAL A 15 -1.39 10.86 4.29
C VAL A 15 -0.14 11.73 4.51
N PHE A 16 0.03 12.79 3.72
CA PHE A 16 1.24 13.65 3.75
C PHE A 16 1.36 14.58 4.97
N ARG A 17 0.31 14.74 5.80
CA ARG A 17 0.38 15.64 6.96
C ARG A 17 0.90 14.99 8.25
N SER A 18 1.10 13.67 8.29
CA SER A 18 1.50 12.94 9.51
C SER A 18 2.93 12.37 9.50
N LYS A 19 3.71 12.56 8.43
CA LYS A 19 5.05 11.96 8.30
C LYS A 19 6.20 12.93 7.95
N GLN A 20 6.02 14.24 8.10
CA GLN A 20 7.13 15.18 7.88
C GLN A 20 8.19 15.24 9.00
N GLU A 21 8.10 14.38 10.02
CA GLU A 21 9.18 14.23 10.99
C GLU A 21 9.68 12.78 11.00
N ALA A 22 10.93 12.64 10.56
CA ALA A 22 11.83 11.49 10.63
C ALA A 22 11.96 10.62 9.37
N GLY A 23 13.15 10.66 8.76
CA GLY A 23 13.66 9.54 7.95
C GLY A 23 14.64 9.92 6.84
N ASN A 24 15.92 9.91 7.16
CA ASN A 24 17.09 10.09 6.27
C ASN A 24 17.18 8.95 5.22
N PRO A 25 17.49 9.19 3.92
CA PRO A 25 17.52 8.13 2.92
C PRO A 25 18.87 7.38 2.94
N ARG A 26 18.83 6.06 3.10
CA ARG A 26 19.95 5.17 2.75
C ARG A 26 19.62 4.48 1.43
N GLU A 27 20.54 4.62 0.47
CA GLU A 27 20.53 3.91 -0.81
C GLU A 27 20.54 2.39 -0.58
N VAL A 28 19.57 1.70 -1.16
CA VAL A 28 19.53 0.24 -1.22
C VAL A 28 19.97 -0.19 -2.61
N GLN A 29 21.16 -0.79 -2.71
CA GLN A 29 21.59 -1.54 -3.88
C GLN A 29 20.88 -2.89 -3.88
N LEU A 30 20.08 -3.18 -4.91
CA LEU A 30 19.42 -4.46 -5.11
C LEU A 30 20.28 -5.33 -6.04
N GLU A 31 20.94 -6.34 -5.48
CA GLU A 31 21.55 -7.43 -6.24
C GLU A 31 20.45 -8.31 -6.86
N THR A 32 20.48 -8.42 -8.18
CA THR A 32 19.55 -9.22 -8.98
C THR A 32 20.10 -10.65 -9.10
N GLN A 33 19.53 -11.60 -8.35
CA GLN A 33 19.69 -13.03 -8.64
C GLN A 33 18.41 -13.58 -9.25
N GLY A 34 18.59 -14.29 -10.37
CA GLY A 34 17.57 -14.54 -11.37
C GLY A 34 16.49 -15.56 -10.99
N PHE A 35 15.34 -15.39 -11.63
CA PHE A 35 14.32 -16.41 -11.78
C PHE A 35 13.82 -16.40 -13.23
N GLN A 36 14.15 -17.44 -13.99
CA GLN A 36 13.58 -17.70 -15.31
C GLN A 36 12.20 -18.36 -15.11
N ALA A 37 11.14 -17.55 -15.11
CA ALA A 37 9.77 -18.03 -15.33
C ALA A 37 9.26 -17.41 -16.64
N ARG A 38 8.93 -18.28 -17.60
CA ARG A 38 8.28 -18.05 -18.90
C ARG A 38 7.85 -16.58 -19.12
N THR A 39 8.71 -15.82 -19.78
CA THR A 39 8.51 -14.42 -20.16
C THR A 39 7.38 -14.29 -21.19
N HIS A 40 6.13 -14.22 -20.73
CA HIS A 40 5.26 -13.19 -21.28
C HIS A 40 5.94 -11.88 -20.94
N LEU A 41 6.71 -11.33 -21.88
CA LEU A 41 7.27 -9.99 -21.76
C LEU A 41 6.10 -9.07 -21.47
N LEU A 42 6.06 -8.56 -20.25
CA LEU A 42 5.12 -7.53 -19.84
C LEU A 42 5.28 -6.38 -20.83
N ASN A 43 4.20 -6.06 -21.55
CA ASN A 43 4.15 -4.85 -22.35
C ASN A 43 3.65 -3.69 -21.47
N GLU A 44 3.87 -2.47 -21.93
CA GLU A 44 3.52 -1.25 -21.19
C GLU A 44 2.04 -1.20 -20.79
N GLN A 45 1.14 -1.55 -21.70
CA GLN A 45 -0.31 -1.55 -21.43
C GLN A 45 -0.70 -2.56 -20.34
N GLU A 46 -0.10 -3.74 -20.34
CA GLU A 46 -0.31 -4.75 -19.31
C GLU A 46 0.24 -4.27 -17.96
N ALA A 47 1.43 -3.65 -17.95
CA ALA A 47 2.04 -3.11 -16.74
C ALA A 47 1.19 -2.01 -16.12
N GLU A 48 0.74 -1.05 -16.94
CA GLU A 48 -0.18 0.01 -16.52
C GLU A 48 -1.48 -0.57 -15.97
N LYS A 49 -2.07 -1.57 -16.63
CA LYS A 49 -3.30 -2.21 -16.14
C LYS A 49 -3.09 -2.81 -14.75
N ILE A 50 -2.01 -3.58 -14.56
CA ILE A 50 -1.70 -4.22 -13.27
C ILE A 50 -1.51 -3.16 -12.18
N VAL A 51 -0.73 -2.11 -12.45
CA VAL A 51 -0.48 -1.04 -11.47
C VAL A 51 -1.75 -0.25 -11.14
N ASN A 52 -2.61 0.03 -12.13
CA ASN A 52 -3.89 0.71 -11.90
C ASN A 52 -4.88 -0.14 -11.11
N ASP A 53 -4.98 -1.44 -11.42
CA ASP A 53 -5.78 -2.40 -10.65
C ASP A 53 -5.28 -2.47 -9.19
N TYR A 54 -3.97 -2.50 -8.99
CA TYR A 54 -3.36 -2.45 -7.66
C TYR A 54 -3.66 -1.14 -6.92
N GLY A 55 -3.58 0.02 -7.60
CA GLY A 55 -3.95 1.31 -7.02
C GLY A 55 -5.39 1.33 -6.51
N ARG A 56 -6.34 0.76 -7.27
CA ARG A 56 -7.74 0.60 -6.83
C ARG A 56 -7.87 -0.30 -5.60
N ALA A 57 -7.09 -1.38 -5.53
CA ALA A 57 -7.09 -2.25 -4.37
C ALA A 57 -6.56 -1.54 -3.11
N LEU A 58 -5.50 -0.72 -3.24
CA LEU A 58 -5.00 0.11 -2.15
C LEU A 58 -6.07 1.10 -1.65
N GLU A 59 -6.79 1.75 -2.56
CA GLU A 59 -7.88 2.66 -2.20
C GLU A 59 -8.99 1.93 -1.44
N ALA A 60 -9.40 0.76 -1.90
CA ALA A 60 -10.42 -0.06 -1.26
C ALA A 60 -9.98 -0.51 0.16
N VAL A 61 -8.74 -0.97 0.31
CA VAL A 61 -8.16 -1.34 1.61
C VAL A 61 -8.13 -0.15 2.56
N ASN A 62 -7.73 1.02 2.07
CA ASN A 62 -7.69 2.24 2.89
C ASN A 62 -9.09 2.62 3.37
N GLN A 63 -10.11 2.51 2.52
CA GLN A 63 -11.50 2.75 2.89
C GLN A 63 -11.97 1.77 3.99
N ILE A 64 -11.71 0.47 3.81
CA ILE A 64 -12.04 -0.56 4.81
C ILE A 64 -11.35 -0.27 6.15
N ASN A 65 -10.07 0.11 6.12
CA ASN A 65 -9.32 0.41 7.34
C ASN A 65 -9.85 1.66 8.04
N ARG A 66 -10.24 2.70 7.30
CA ARG A 66 -10.90 3.90 7.87
C ARG A 66 -12.19 3.56 8.58
N GLU A 67 -13.03 2.73 7.97
CA GLU A 67 -14.30 2.30 8.56
C GLU A 67 -14.08 1.46 9.82
N LYS A 68 -13.15 0.50 9.78
CA LYS A 68 -12.76 -0.31 10.94
C LYS A 68 -12.19 0.55 12.08
N PHE A 69 -11.34 1.52 11.76
CA PHE A 69 -10.75 2.41 12.74
C PHE A 69 -11.82 3.32 13.37
N SER A 70 -12.70 3.91 12.57
CA SER A 70 -13.83 4.70 13.07
C SER A 70 -14.69 3.88 14.03
N ARG A 71 -14.96 2.62 13.68
CA ARG A 71 -15.73 1.71 14.53
C ARG A 71 -15.02 1.39 15.84
N LEU A 72 -13.70 1.14 15.80
CA LEU A 72 -12.90 0.92 17.01
C LEU A 72 -12.99 2.11 17.97
N ILE A 73 -12.90 3.33 17.46
CA ILE A 73 -13.03 4.54 18.30
C ILE A 73 -14.42 4.63 18.94
N THR A 74 -15.48 4.35 18.18
CA THR A 74 -16.84 4.29 18.72
C THR A 74 -16.95 3.21 19.81
N ASP A 75 -16.48 2.00 19.54
CA ASP A 75 -16.59 0.88 20.48
C ASP A 75 -15.75 1.12 21.77
N LEU A 76 -14.62 1.83 21.69
CA LEU A 76 -13.85 2.27 22.87
C LEU A 76 -14.60 3.33 23.69
N ASN A 77 -15.19 4.33 23.03
CA ASN A 77 -15.95 5.40 23.70
C ASN A 77 -17.24 4.88 24.35
N GLU A 78 -17.83 3.82 23.79
CA GLU A 78 -19.03 3.17 24.31
C GLU A 78 -18.71 2.00 25.27
N GLU A 79 -17.44 1.84 25.67
CA GLU A 79 -16.96 0.79 26.59
C GLU A 79 -17.30 -0.64 26.13
N ARG A 80 -17.51 -0.85 24.82
CA ARG A 80 -17.76 -2.17 24.22
C ARG A 80 -16.47 -2.98 24.02
N ILE A 81 -15.34 -2.28 23.92
CA ILE A 81 -13.99 -2.84 23.88
C ILE A 81 -13.20 -2.17 24.99
N LEU A 82 -12.42 -2.96 25.73
CA LEU A 82 -11.56 -2.41 26.77
C LEU A 82 -10.23 -1.93 26.17
N PRO A 83 -9.71 -0.75 26.57
CA PRO A 83 -8.39 -0.28 26.12
C PRO A 83 -7.26 -1.29 26.34
N GLU A 84 -7.34 -2.09 27.40
CA GLU A 84 -6.38 -3.14 27.74
C GLU A 84 -6.34 -4.26 26.68
N GLU A 85 -7.47 -4.58 26.04
CA GLU A 85 -7.52 -5.58 24.97
C GLU A 85 -6.76 -5.10 23.73
N VAL A 86 -6.89 -3.82 23.40
CA VAL A 86 -6.14 -3.17 22.31
C VAL A 86 -4.66 -3.13 22.65
N ALA A 87 -4.30 -2.71 23.88
CA ALA A 87 -2.91 -2.66 24.34
C ALA A 87 -2.24 -4.04 24.30
N GLN A 88 -2.92 -5.09 24.76
CA GLN A 88 -2.40 -6.46 24.70
C GLN A 88 -2.18 -6.95 23.27
N SER A 89 -3.07 -6.60 22.32
CA SER A 89 -2.90 -6.96 20.91
C SER A 89 -1.64 -6.31 20.33
N LEU A 90 -1.38 -5.05 20.69
CA LEU A 90 -0.18 -4.32 20.29
C LEU A 90 1.10 -4.91 20.89
N GLU A 91 1.11 -5.21 22.19
CA GLU A 91 2.25 -5.83 22.88
C GLU A 91 2.61 -7.20 22.29
N LYS A 92 1.59 -8.02 22.01
CA LYS A 92 1.76 -9.36 21.42
C LYS A 92 2.11 -9.32 19.93
N ARG A 93 2.08 -8.13 19.31
CA ARG A 93 2.30 -7.92 17.86
C ARG A 93 1.42 -8.84 16.99
N LYS A 94 0.17 -9.03 17.41
CA LYS A 94 -0.72 -10.04 16.86
C LYS A 94 -2.17 -9.63 17.05
N GLY A 95 -2.99 -10.00 16.07
CA GLY A 95 -4.45 -9.96 16.15
C GLY A 95 -5.04 -8.73 15.47
N PRO A 96 -6.38 -8.63 15.46
CA PRO A 96 -7.09 -7.69 14.59
C PRO A 96 -6.80 -6.22 14.90
N TYR A 97 -6.55 -5.85 16.16
CA TYR A 97 -6.22 -4.48 16.52
C TYR A 97 -4.77 -4.14 16.16
N TYR A 98 -3.83 -5.07 16.33
CA TYR A 98 -2.47 -4.91 15.82
C TYR A 98 -2.47 -4.73 14.31
N ASP A 99 -3.17 -5.59 13.56
CA ASP A 99 -3.23 -5.52 12.10
C ASP A 99 -3.86 -4.20 11.63
N LEU A 100 -4.97 -3.79 12.26
CA LEU A 100 -5.64 -2.52 11.97
C LEU A 100 -4.73 -1.31 12.24
N LEU A 101 -4.03 -1.30 13.37
CA LEU A 101 -3.17 -0.18 13.78
C LEU A 101 -1.82 -0.16 13.07
N THR A 102 -1.36 -1.30 12.56
CA THR A 102 -0.17 -1.40 11.70
C THR A 102 -0.50 -1.31 10.21
N MET A 103 -1.78 -1.08 9.87
CA MET A 103 -2.30 -1.01 8.50
C MET A 103 -1.98 -2.25 7.66
N LYS A 104 -1.83 -3.42 8.32
CA LYS A 104 -1.64 -4.69 7.63
C LYS A 104 -2.95 -5.09 6.96
N ALA A 105 -2.82 -5.55 5.72
CA ALA A 105 -3.94 -5.97 4.89
C ALA A 105 -3.77 -7.43 4.48
N ASP A 106 -4.88 -8.12 4.28
CA ASP A 106 -4.88 -9.50 3.80
C ASP A 106 -4.41 -9.55 2.34
N ALA A 107 -3.42 -10.39 2.04
CA ALA A 107 -2.89 -10.56 0.69
C ALA A 107 -3.95 -10.95 -0.35
N SER A 108 -5.07 -11.58 0.04
CA SER A 108 -6.19 -11.91 -0.85
C SER A 108 -6.92 -10.70 -1.43
N LEU A 109 -6.70 -9.50 -0.86
CA LEU A 109 -7.23 -8.24 -1.39
C LEU A 109 -6.43 -7.71 -2.58
N LEU A 110 -5.28 -8.32 -2.90
CA LEU A 110 -4.51 -7.97 -4.07
C LEU A 110 -5.16 -8.57 -5.34
N PRO A 111 -5.26 -7.79 -6.44
CA PRO A 111 -5.83 -8.27 -7.69
C PRO A 111 -4.90 -9.24 -8.44
N TYR A 112 -3.61 -9.26 -8.08
CA TYR A 112 -2.59 -10.13 -8.65
C TYR A 112 -1.60 -10.57 -7.57
N PRO A 113 -0.81 -11.63 -7.80
CA PRO A 113 0.31 -11.98 -6.93
C PRO A 113 1.27 -10.80 -6.74
N LYS A 114 1.84 -10.67 -5.54
CA LYS A 114 2.76 -9.58 -5.17
C LYS A 114 3.91 -9.44 -6.16
N GLU A 115 4.48 -10.57 -6.56
CA GLU A 115 5.59 -10.65 -7.50
C GLU A 115 5.21 -10.05 -8.85
N ARG A 116 3.98 -10.30 -9.32
CA ARG A 116 3.49 -9.77 -10.61
C ARG A 116 3.27 -8.26 -10.55
N ILE A 117 2.78 -7.74 -9.42
CA ILE A 117 2.63 -6.30 -9.20
C ILE A 117 4.00 -5.63 -9.14
N ARG A 118 4.95 -6.23 -8.42
CA ARG A 118 6.34 -5.76 -8.33
C ARG A 118 6.99 -5.69 -9.72
N GLU A 119 6.89 -6.75 -10.51
CA GLU A 119 7.38 -6.79 -11.90
C GLU A 119 6.80 -5.65 -12.75
N ALA A 120 5.50 -5.41 -12.65
CA ALA A 120 4.83 -4.34 -13.40
C ALA A 120 5.31 -2.95 -12.98
N ILE A 121 5.44 -2.70 -11.67
CA ILE A 121 5.94 -1.41 -11.15
C ILE A 121 7.40 -1.19 -11.56
N GLU A 122 8.25 -2.21 -11.41
CA GLU A 122 9.67 -2.13 -11.81
C GLU A 122 9.84 -1.93 -13.32
N PHE A 123 8.96 -2.52 -14.14
CA PHE A 123 8.93 -2.28 -15.57
C PHE A 123 8.61 -0.82 -15.89
N LEU A 124 7.53 -0.26 -15.30
CA LEU A 124 7.15 1.14 -15.52
C LEU A 124 8.22 2.11 -15.04
N LEU A 125 8.88 1.84 -13.90
CA LEU A 125 9.99 2.66 -13.39
C LEU A 125 11.18 2.76 -14.35
N ARG A 126 11.38 1.79 -15.24
CA ARG A 126 12.48 1.83 -16.23
C ARG A 126 12.17 2.70 -17.44
N ILE A 127 10.88 2.89 -17.75
CA ILE A 127 10.44 3.57 -18.98
C ILE A 127 9.85 4.96 -18.71
N ASP A 128 9.26 5.17 -17.53
CA ASP A 128 8.63 6.45 -17.17
C ASP A 128 9.71 7.52 -16.90
N LYS A 129 9.39 8.76 -17.27
CA LYS A 129 10.26 9.93 -17.13
C LYS A 129 9.64 11.02 -16.26
N ASP A 130 8.35 10.90 -15.91
CA ASP A 130 7.68 11.86 -15.03
C ASP A 130 8.12 11.61 -13.57
N PRO A 131 8.77 12.59 -12.90
CA PRO A 131 9.20 12.44 -11.51
C PRO A 131 8.05 12.12 -10.54
N SER A 132 6.84 12.60 -10.84
CA SER A 132 5.64 12.39 -10.03
C SER A 132 5.21 10.92 -10.11
N ASN A 133 5.15 10.36 -11.32
CA ASN A 133 4.83 8.95 -11.52
C ASN A 133 5.87 8.04 -10.89
N ILE A 134 7.16 8.35 -11.07
CA ILE A 134 8.25 7.61 -10.44
C ILE A 134 8.12 7.59 -8.92
N SER A 135 7.78 8.73 -8.30
CA SER A 135 7.53 8.82 -6.87
C SER A 135 6.36 7.93 -6.42
N LEU A 136 5.26 7.95 -7.16
CA LEU A 136 4.09 7.10 -6.89
C LEU A 136 4.39 5.61 -7.03
N LEU A 137 5.11 5.22 -8.08
CA LEU A 137 5.53 3.84 -8.31
C LEU A 137 6.42 3.33 -7.18
N LYS A 138 7.40 4.14 -6.73
CA LYS A 138 8.24 3.80 -5.57
C LYS A 138 7.43 3.62 -4.31
N ALA A 139 6.51 4.54 -4.00
CA ALA A 139 5.60 4.39 -2.87
C ALA A 139 4.74 3.12 -3.00
N GLY A 140 4.27 2.81 -4.21
CA GLY A 140 3.52 1.58 -4.49
C GLY A 140 4.28 0.29 -4.14
N LEU A 141 5.59 0.25 -4.36
CA LEU A 141 6.45 -0.86 -3.93
C LEU A 141 6.53 -0.97 -2.41
N GLU A 142 6.66 0.14 -1.70
CA GLU A 142 6.70 0.17 -0.22
C GLU A 142 5.38 -0.35 0.38
N TYR A 143 4.24 0.05 -0.21
CA TYR A 143 2.92 -0.42 0.25
C TYR A 143 2.66 -1.89 -0.03
N LEU A 144 3.42 -2.54 -0.91
CA LEU A 144 3.27 -3.96 -1.21
C LEU A 144 3.56 -4.83 0.04
N ASP A 145 4.45 -4.36 0.90
CA ASP A 145 4.86 -5.01 2.15
C ASP A 145 3.79 -4.91 3.26
N TYR A 146 2.72 -4.14 3.02
CA TYR A 146 1.62 -4.01 3.97
C TYR A 146 0.61 -5.14 3.82
N PHE A 147 0.60 -5.80 2.66
CA PHE A 147 -0.15 -7.03 2.48
C PHE A 147 0.64 -8.16 3.14
N ALA A 148 0.03 -8.97 4.00
CA ALA A 148 0.66 -10.10 4.69
C ALA A 148 -0.14 -11.38 4.49
#